data_AF-X0WRU7-F1
#
_entry.id   AF-X0WRU7-F1
#
_cell.length_a   1.000
_cell.length_b   1.000
_cell.length_c   1.000
_cell.angle_alpha   90.00
_cell.angle_beta   90.00
_cell.angle_gamma   90.00
#
_symmetry.space_group_name_H-M   'P 1'
#
loop_
_entity.id
_entity.type
_entity.pdbx_description
1 polymer ?
#
loop_
_entity_poly.entity_id
_entity_poly.type
_entity_poly.pdbx_seq_one_letter_code
_entity_poly.pdbx_strand_id
1 'polypeptide(L)'
;VINPLGARRDALIRDEGNNVNWNWDGIWLAKVQRTTQGWAAEIAIPLYVLRFKKGKSQTWGINFGRHVARKREESYWSPVLRDYGWFGKYKISYYGHLTGLENLKQGQRTQIMPFLIGGGVQEEEDESLGRSGDLGIDLKYRLTSNLTADITINTDFAQVEADPEQFNLTRFSLFFPEKRGFFLEGADIFRIGERYRVMEPPSTLLFFSRTIGLSEDGKEIPIIGGLRITGKAGRYDLGILSILANRISYIEDDEQVNIE
;
A
#
# COMPACT_ATOMS: atom_id res chain seq x y z
N VAL A 1 -3.13 9.02 11.57
CA VAL A 1 -2.80 9.08 13.03
C VAL A 1 -1.50 9.81 13.19
N ILE A 2 -1.41 10.69 14.20
CA ILE A 2 -0.18 11.43 14.55
C ILE A 2 0.02 11.34 16.07
N ASN A 3 1.27 11.31 16.53
CA ASN A 3 1.60 11.38 17.96
C ASN A 3 2.31 12.70 18.34
N PRO A 4 2.53 12.98 19.64
CA PRO A 4 3.20 14.21 20.10
C PRO A 4 4.68 14.35 19.72
N LEU A 5 5.28 13.32 19.10
CA LEU A 5 6.64 13.33 18.55
C LEU A 5 6.66 13.56 17.03
N GLY A 6 5.48 13.71 16.40
CA GLY A 6 5.39 13.86 14.95
C GLY A 6 5.44 12.53 14.18
N ALA A 7 5.42 11.37 14.86
CA ALA A 7 5.28 10.10 14.17
C ALA A 7 3.90 10.03 13.51
N ARG A 8 3.87 9.52 12.28
CA ARG A 8 2.71 9.49 11.40
C ARG A 8 2.39 8.04 11.03
N ARG A 9 1.11 7.75 10.87
CA ARG A 9 0.61 6.50 10.31
C ARG A 9 -0.68 6.75 9.57
N ASP A 10 -0.86 6.16 8.42
CA ASP A 10 -2.06 6.18 7.61
C ASP A 10 -2.52 4.75 7.29
N ALA A 11 -3.69 4.68 6.65
CA ALA A 11 -4.29 3.45 6.16
C ALA A 11 -5.41 3.83 5.18
N LEU A 12 -5.66 2.94 4.23
CA LEU A 12 -6.86 2.99 3.40
C LEU A 12 -7.95 2.11 4.02
N ILE A 13 -9.12 2.70 4.25
CA ILE A 13 -10.28 2.00 4.82
C ILE A 13 -11.33 1.80 3.72
N ARG A 14 -11.80 0.57 3.56
CA ARG A 14 -12.87 0.19 2.64
C ARG A 14 -13.95 -0.63 3.35
N ASP A 15 -15.13 -0.70 2.72
CA ASP A 15 -16.24 -1.57 3.08
C ASP A 15 -16.61 -1.50 4.58
N GLU A 16 -16.81 -0.26 5.06
CA GLU A 16 -17.17 0.01 6.46
C GLU A 16 -16.17 -0.60 7.47
N GLY A 17 -14.88 -0.57 7.15
CA GLY A 17 -13.81 -1.06 8.02
C GLY A 17 -13.62 -2.57 8.04
N ASN A 18 -14.31 -3.31 7.16
CA ASN A 18 -14.03 -4.74 6.97
C ASN A 18 -12.69 -4.98 6.26
N ASN A 19 -12.23 -4.00 5.48
CA ASN A 19 -10.91 -4.00 4.89
C ASN A 19 -10.16 -2.71 5.27
N VAL A 20 -9.03 -2.88 5.97
CA VAL A 20 -8.12 -1.81 6.35
C VAL A 20 -6.72 -2.17 5.86
N ASN A 21 -6.27 -1.43 4.85
CA ASN A 21 -4.94 -1.58 4.30
C ASN A 21 -3.97 -0.62 5.01
N TRP A 22 -3.19 -1.16 5.94
CA TRP A 22 -2.19 -0.43 6.73
C TRP A 22 -0.88 -0.17 5.98
N ASN A 23 -0.70 -0.79 4.82
CA ASN A 23 0.48 -0.59 3.97
C ASN A 23 0.24 0.52 2.95
N TRP A 24 -0.96 1.11 2.91
CA TRP A 24 -1.23 2.29 2.10
C TRP A 24 -0.47 3.49 2.67
N ASP A 25 0.39 4.09 1.85
CA ASP A 25 1.19 5.27 2.21
C ASP A 25 0.78 6.47 1.35
N GLY A 26 0.21 7.48 2.00
CA GLY A 26 -0.23 8.70 1.35
C GLY A 26 0.77 9.84 1.53
N ILE A 27 0.92 10.70 0.52
CA ILE A 27 1.74 11.91 0.66
C ILE A 27 0.93 13.02 1.36
N TRP A 28 1.05 13.12 2.68
CA TRP A 28 0.42 14.17 3.48
C TRP A 28 1.40 14.81 4.48
N LEU A 29 1.10 16.05 4.84
CA LEU A 29 1.96 16.87 5.69
C LEU A 29 1.37 16.95 7.09
N ALA A 30 2.25 16.94 8.09
CA ALA A 30 1.87 17.26 9.44
C ALA A 30 2.99 18.01 10.16
N LYS A 31 2.60 18.93 11.04
CA LYS A 31 3.50 19.56 12.00
C LYS A 31 2.93 19.39 13.40
N VAL A 32 3.81 19.16 14.36
CA VAL A 32 3.46 18.97 15.76
C VAL A 32 4.24 19.96 16.60
N GLN A 33 3.55 20.62 17.53
CA GLN A 33 4.17 21.51 18.51
C GLN A 33 3.74 21.11 19.91
N ARG A 34 4.72 20.86 20.78
CA ARG A 34 4.49 20.70 22.21
C ARG A 34 4.41 22.06 22.88
N THR A 35 3.49 22.20 23.81
CA THR A 35 3.28 23.42 24.60
C THR A 35 3.25 23.06 26.09
N THR A 36 3.26 24.06 26.95
CA THR A 36 3.14 23.86 28.41
C THR A 36 1.81 23.21 28.81
N GLN A 37 0.78 23.31 27.97
CA GLN A 37 -0.55 22.73 28.20
C GLN A 37 -0.75 21.37 27.52
N GLY A 38 0.20 20.90 26.69
CA GLY A 38 0.10 19.63 25.98
C GLY A 38 0.78 19.68 24.62
N TRP A 39 0.02 19.41 23.56
CA TRP A 39 0.52 19.45 22.19
C TRP A 39 -0.61 19.74 21.21
N ALA A 40 -0.24 20.37 20.09
CA ALA A 40 -1.11 20.59 18.94
C ALA A 40 -0.49 19.94 17.70
N ALA A 41 -1.34 19.55 16.76
CA ALA A 41 -0.91 19.10 15.45
C ALA A 41 -1.74 19.76 14.36
N GLU A 42 -1.07 20.13 13.28
CA GLU A 42 -1.67 20.61 12.06
C GLU A 42 -1.47 19.56 10.97
N ILE A 43 -2.52 19.27 10.21
CA ILE A 43 -2.52 18.24 9.17
C ILE A 43 -2.95 18.92 7.87
N ALA A 44 -2.13 18.79 6.82
CA ALA A 44 -2.52 19.17 5.48
C ALA A 44 -2.56 17.92 4.59
N ILE A 45 -3.76 17.61 4.09
CA ILE A 45 -4.01 16.50 3.16
C ILE A 45 -4.21 17.10 1.77
N PRO A 46 -3.25 16.95 0.86
CA PRO A 46 -3.41 17.44 -0.50
C PRO A 46 -4.54 16.71 -1.22
N LEU A 47 -5.39 17.46 -1.94
CA LEU A 47 -6.53 16.90 -2.66
C LEU A 47 -6.13 15.90 -3.76
N TYR A 48 -4.87 15.92 -4.22
CA TYR A 48 -4.40 14.94 -5.19
C TYR A 48 -4.30 13.52 -4.60
N VAL A 49 -4.14 13.37 -3.29
CA VAL A 49 -4.12 12.07 -2.61
C VAL A 49 -5.52 11.47 -2.56
N LEU A 50 -6.55 12.31 -2.53
CA LEU A 50 -7.94 11.89 -2.40
C LEU A 50 -8.56 11.59 -3.76
N ARG A 51 -9.28 10.46 -3.81
CA ARG A 51 -10.10 10.05 -4.95
C ARG A 51 -11.53 10.54 -4.72
N PHE A 52 -11.96 11.56 -5.46
CA PHE A 52 -13.31 12.12 -5.36
C PHE A 52 -13.86 12.51 -6.74
N LYS A 53 -15.18 12.49 -6.91
CA LYS A 53 -15.85 12.87 -8.17
C LYS A 53 -15.76 14.39 -8.38
N LYS A 54 -15.77 14.86 -9.63
CA LYS A 54 -15.94 16.29 -9.92
C LYS A 54 -17.38 16.70 -9.59
N GLY A 55 -17.56 17.91 -9.05
CA GLY A 55 -18.87 18.47 -8.72
C GLY A 55 -18.74 19.91 -8.25
N LYS A 56 -19.76 20.73 -8.51
CA LYS A 56 -19.80 22.15 -8.09
C LYS A 56 -19.81 22.30 -6.58
N SER A 57 -20.63 21.48 -5.91
CA SER A 57 -20.73 21.40 -4.45
C SER A 57 -20.66 19.94 -4.04
N GLN A 58 -19.93 19.66 -2.96
CA GLN A 58 -19.71 18.32 -2.43
C GLN A 58 -19.92 18.31 -0.92
N THR A 59 -20.28 17.14 -0.41
CA THR A 59 -20.33 16.87 1.03
C THR A 59 -19.52 15.61 1.27
N TRP A 60 -18.56 15.68 2.18
CA TRP A 60 -17.66 14.57 2.50
C TRP A 60 -17.92 14.07 3.92
N GLY A 61 -17.81 12.76 4.14
CA GLY A 61 -17.79 12.20 5.48
C GLY A 61 -16.43 12.44 6.15
N ILE A 62 -16.41 13.00 7.36
CA ILE A 62 -15.20 13.17 8.16
C ILE A 62 -15.45 12.76 9.61
N ASN A 63 -14.41 12.26 10.27
CA ASN A 63 -14.41 12.09 11.71
C ASN A 63 -13.03 12.37 12.28
N PHE A 64 -13.00 12.78 13.55
CA PHE A 64 -11.78 13.06 14.29
C PHE A 64 -11.81 12.23 15.56
N GLY A 65 -10.70 11.57 15.85
CA GLY A 65 -10.54 10.75 17.04
C GLY A 65 -9.27 11.13 17.79
N ARG A 66 -9.33 11.08 19.12
CA ARG A 66 -8.19 11.26 20.01
C ARG A 66 -8.10 10.08 20.96
N HIS A 67 -6.94 9.43 20.97
CA HIS A 67 -6.61 8.42 21.96
C HIS A 67 -5.72 9.03 23.05
N VAL A 68 -6.12 8.86 24.33
CA VAL A 68 -5.38 9.33 25.50
C VAL A 68 -5.02 8.13 26.37
N ALA A 69 -3.87 7.53 26.08
CA ALA A 69 -3.40 6.30 26.74
C ALA A 69 -3.41 6.38 28.28
N ARG A 70 -2.92 7.49 28.86
CA ARG A 70 -2.88 7.69 30.32
C ARG A 70 -4.25 7.70 31.00
N LYS A 71 -5.32 7.97 30.25
CA LYS A 71 -6.71 7.95 30.74
C LYS A 71 -7.48 6.71 30.28
N ARG A 72 -6.87 5.86 29.44
CA ARG A 72 -7.56 4.78 28.71
C ARG A 72 -8.82 5.28 27.99
N GLU A 73 -8.72 6.47 27.40
CA GLU A 73 -9.86 7.17 26.80
C GLU A 73 -9.68 7.28 25.28
N GLU A 74 -10.75 6.99 24.53
CA GLU A 74 -10.88 7.35 23.12
C GLU A 74 -12.07 8.30 22.97
N SER A 75 -11.82 9.49 22.45
CA SER A 75 -12.85 10.50 22.21
C SER A 75 -12.98 10.74 20.71
N TYR A 76 -14.22 10.83 20.21
CA TYR A 76 -14.52 11.05 18.79
C TYR A 76 -15.43 12.25 18.61
N TRP A 77 -15.27 12.99 17.51
CA TRP A 77 -16.16 14.10 17.16
C TRP A 77 -17.55 13.63 16.73
N SER A 78 -17.62 12.73 15.74
CA SER A 78 -18.86 12.01 15.41
C SER A 78 -18.96 10.73 16.25
N PRO A 79 -20.13 10.42 16.85
CA PRO A 79 -20.31 9.24 17.69
C PRO A 79 -19.93 7.93 16.97
N VAL A 80 -19.21 7.08 17.70
CA VAL A 80 -18.92 5.70 17.30
C VAL A 80 -19.89 4.78 18.04
N LEU A 81 -20.71 4.03 17.31
CA LEU A 81 -21.69 3.13 17.92
C LEU A 81 -20.99 1.94 18.61
N ARG A 82 -21.36 1.72 19.87
CA ARG A 82 -20.77 0.67 20.72
C ARG A 82 -21.01 -0.74 20.18
N ASP A 83 -22.12 -0.96 19.47
CA ASP A 83 -22.51 -2.25 18.91
C ASP A 83 -21.51 -2.80 17.89
N TYR A 84 -20.70 -1.92 17.28
CA TYR A 84 -19.62 -2.30 16.36
C TYR A 84 -18.28 -2.56 17.06
N GLY A 85 -18.22 -2.45 18.39
CA GLY A 85 -17.02 -2.67 19.20
C GLY A 85 -15.83 -1.81 18.76
N TRP A 86 -14.63 -2.36 18.87
CA TRP A 86 -13.37 -1.66 18.57
C TRP A 86 -13.27 -1.12 17.13
N PHE A 87 -13.91 -1.80 16.16
CA PHE A 87 -13.88 -1.42 14.75
C PHE A 87 -14.98 -0.41 14.37
N GLY A 88 -15.83 0.00 15.32
CA GLY A 88 -16.88 0.99 15.07
C GLY A 88 -16.34 2.32 14.51
N LYS A 89 -15.11 2.69 14.88
CA LYS A 89 -14.44 3.90 14.38
C LYS A 89 -14.16 3.90 12.88
N TYR A 90 -14.27 2.75 12.21
CA TYR A 90 -14.08 2.60 10.77
C TYR A 90 -15.39 2.50 9.99
N LYS A 91 -16.54 2.73 10.64
CA LYS A 91 -17.85 2.79 9.99
C LYS A 91 -18.05 4.16 9.37
N ILE A 92 -17.60 4.31 8.13
CA ILE A 92 -17.57 5.54 7.36
C ILE A 92 -18.99 6.11 7.19
N SER A 93 -20.02 5.26 7.10
CA SER A 93 -21.41 5.69 6.99
C SER A 93 -21.93 6.51 8.18
N TYR A 94 -21.24 6.47 9.34
CA TYR A 94 -21.58 7.23 10.56
C TYR A 94 -20.72 8.48 10.76
N TYR A 95 -19.87 8.81 9.80
CA TYR A 95 -19.05 10.02 9.90
C TYR A 95 -19.92 11.27 9.80
N GLY A 96 -19.46 12.36 10.42
CA GLY A 96 -20.13 13.65 10.29
C GLY A 96 -19.91 14.22 8.88
N HIS A 97 -20.75 15.16 8.48
CA HIS A 97 -20.72 15.75 7.14
C HIS A 97 -19.92 17.05 7.11
N LEU A 98 -18.86 17.09 6.31
CA LEU A 98 -18.16 18.30 5.92
C LEU A 98 -18.84 18.89 4.69
N THR A 99 -19.59 19.95 4.89
CA THR A 99 -20.32 20.70 3.85
C THR A 99 -19.55 21.95 3.42
N GLY A 100 -20.03 22.64 2.38
CA GLY A 100 -19.41 23.88 1.88
C GLY A 100 -18.15 23.65 1.03
N LEU A 101 -17.93 22.42 0.59
CA LEU A 101 -16.84 22.08 -0.31
C LEU A 101 -17.23 22.40 -1.75
N GLU A 102 -16.81 23.57 -2.23
CA GLU A 102 -17.14 24.04 -3.57
C GLU A 102 -15.94 24.08 -4.50
N ASN A 103 -16.19 23.79 -5.78
CA ASN A 103 -15.20 23.91 -6.87
C ASN A 103 -13.85 23.21 -6.61
N LEU A 104 -13.88 22.09 -5.87
CA LEU A 104 -12.68 21.31 -5.58
C LEU A 104 -12.04 20.81 -6.88
N LYS A 105 -10.75 21.11 -7.04
CA LYS A 105 -9.96 20.63 -8.17
C LYS A 105 -9.40 19.26 -7.83
N GLN A 106 -9.74 18.26 -8.64
CA GLN A 106 -9.03 16.99 -8.63
C GLN A 106 -7.55 17.27 -8.88
N GLY A 107 -6.69 16.65 -8.07
CA GLY A 107 -5.25 16.77 -8.26
C GLY A 107 -4.72 16.10 -9.52
N GLN A 108 -3.40 16.20 -9.72
CA GLN A 108 -2.70 15.67 -10.90
C GLN A 108 -3.01 14.20 -11.14
N ARG A 109 -3.41 13.88 -12.37
CA ARG A 109 -3.77 12.51 -12.77
C ARG A 109 -2.58 11.60 -12.98
N THR A 110 -1.37 12.14 -12.97
CA THR A 110 -0.16 11.42 -13.33
C THR A 110 0.86 11.59 -12.23
N GLN A 111 1.45 10.49 -11.79
CA GLN A 111 2.61 10.46 -10.90
C GLN A 111 3.67 9.60 -11.56
N ILE A 112 4.87 10.15 -11.69
CA ILE A 112 6.03 9.48 -12.27
C ILE A 112 7.07 9.35 -11.17
N MET A 113 7.60 8.15 -10.99
CA MET A 113 8.54 7.79 -9.94
C MET A 113 9.73 7.09 -10.61
N PRO A 114 10.69 7.86 -11.14
CA PRO A 114 11.94 7.28 -11.64
C PRO A 114 12.82 6.89 -10.45
N PHE A 115 13.59 5.83 -10.60
CA PHE A 115 14.58 5.44 -9.62
C PHE A 115 15.88 4.97 -10.29
N LEU A 116 16.97 5.12 -9.54
CA LEU A 116 18.32 4.72 -9.95
C LEU A 116 18.97 4.04 -8.76
N ILE A 117 19.56 2.88 -8.99
CA ILE A 117 20.24 2.05 -8.01
C ILE A 117 21.68 1.89 -8.47
N GLY A 118 22.60 1.98 -7.53
CA GLY A 118 24.00 1.67 -7.75
C GLY A 118 24.48 0.79 -6.62
N GLY A 119 25.20 -0.27 -6.96
CA GLY A 119 25.75 -1.23 -6.02
C GLY A 119 27.21 -1.55 -6.34
N GLY A 120 27.92 -2.02 -5.33
CA GLY A 120 29.30 -2.47 -5.43
C GLY A 120 29.48 -3.68 -4.54
N VAL A 121 29.92 -4.81 -5.11
CA VAL A 121 30.33 -5.99 -4.35
C VAL A 121 31.82 -6.16 -4.58
N GLN A 122 32.57 -6.29 -3.50
CA GLN A 122 33.98 -6.66 -3.53
C GLN A 122 34.08 -8.00 -2.83
N GLU A 123 34.48 -9.02 -3.56
CA GLU A 123 34.66 -10.36 -3.01
C GLU A 123 36.04 -10.45 -2.36
N GLU A 124 36.16 -11.22 -1.28
CA GLU A 124 37.41 -11.29 -0.50
C GLU A 124 38.56 -11.90 -1.31
N GLU A 125 38.24 -12.71 -2.33
CA GLU A 125 39.19 -13.34 -3.25
C GLU A 125 39.48 -12.51 -4.51
N ASP A 126 38.74 -11.43 -4.78
CA ASP A 126 38.87 -10.60 -5.98
C ASP A 126 39.07 -9.12 -5.61
N GLU A 127 40.24 -8.55 -5.92
CA GLU A 127 40.52 -7.13 -5.68
C GLU A 127 39.66 -6.19 -6.53
N SER A 128 38.93 -6.72 -7.53
CA SER A 128 38.08 -5.92 -8.39
C SER A 128 36.71 -5.62 -7.75
N LEU A 129 36.32 -4.33 -7.77
CA LEU A 129 34.99 -3.92 -7.36
C LEU A 129 33.99 -4.26 -8.47
N GLY A 130 33.19 -5.30 -8.26
CA GLY A 130 32.02 -5.59 -9.08
C GLY A 130 30.98 -4.48 -8.92
N ARG A 131 30.74 -3.72 -9.99
CA ARG A 131 29.76 -2.61 -9.99
C ARG A 131 28.45 -3.10 -10.58
N SER A 132 27.35 -2.83 -9.90
CA SER A 132 26.00 -3.02 -10.41
C SER A 132 25.28 -1.68 -10.48
N GLY A 133 24.34 -1.58 -11.40
CA GLY A 133 23.50 -0.41 -11.51
C GLY A 133 22.20 -0.79 -12.18
N ASP A 134 21.11 -0.22 -11.69
CA ASP A 134 19.78 -0.47 -12.23
C ASP A 134 18.98 0.82 -12.31
N LEU A 135 18.11 0.92 -13.31
CA LEU A 135 17.25 2.07 -13.52
C LEU A 135 15.86 1.60 -13.91
N GLY A 136 14.86 2.14 -13.23
CA GLY A 136 13.47 1.85 -13.53
C GLY A 136 12.59 3.06 -13.35
N ILE A 137 11.33 2.87 -13.72
CA ILE A 137 10.33 3.92 -13.69
C ILE A 137 8.96 3.33 -13.41
N ASP A 138 8.29 3.91 -12.42
CA ASP A 138 6.90 3.64 -12.14
C ASP A 138 6.04 4.84 -12.56
N LEU A 139 4.94 4.54 -13.24
CA LEU A 139 3.96 5.51 -13.70
C LEU A 139 2.59 5.14 -13.15
N LYS A 140 1.99 6.06 -12.41
CA LYS A 140 0.60 5.98 -11.98
C LYS A 140 -0.23 6.99 -12.74
N TYR A 141 -1.28 6.51 -13.39
CA TYR A 141 -2.20 7.32 -14.17
C TYR A 141 -3.67 7.08 -13.77
N ARG A 142 -4.36 8.13 -13.35
CA ARG A 142 -5.79 8.11 -13.03
C ARG A 142 -6.62 8.22 -14.30
N LEU A 143 -7.07 7.07 -14.80
CA LEU A 143 -8.01 6.94 -15.92
C LEU A 143 -9.33 7.67 -15.62
N THR A 144 -9.87 7.48 -14.41
CA THR A 144 -11.06 8.21 -13.92
C THR A 144 -10.88 8.62 -12.46
N SER A 145 -11.90 9.22 -11.82
CA SER A 145 -11.82 9.53 -10.38
C SER A 145 -11.67 8.29 -9.50
N ASN A 146 -12.11 7.13 -10.00
CA ASN A 146 -12.19 5.90 -9.23
C ASN A 146 -11.43 4.75 -9.90
N LEU A 147 -10.74 4.97 -11.02
CA LEU A 147 -10.01 3.95 -11.78
C LEU A 147 -8.60 4.44 -12.06
N THR A 148 -7.61 3.62 -11.71
CA THR A 148 -6.18 3.95 -11.82
C THR A 148 -5.47 2.86 -12.60
N ALA A 149 -4.55 3.26 -13.47
CA ALA A 149 -3.58 2.40 -14.11
C ALA A 149 -2.20 2.64 -13.47
N ASP A 150 -1.57 1.57 -13.00
CA ASP A 150 -0.18 1.54 -12.55
C ASP A 150 0.63 0.80 -13.61
N ILE A 151 1.73 1.40 -14.04
CA ILE A 151 2.65 0.85 -15.03
C ILE A 151 4.02 0.87 -14.40
N THR A 152 4.76 -0.21 -14.57
CA THR A 152 6.12 -0.34 -14.06
C THR A 152 7.03 -0.89 -15.14
N ILE A 153 8.25 -0.38 -15.20
CA ILE A 153 9.29 -0.82 -16.13
C ILE A 153 10.58 -0.99 -15.32
N ASN A 154 11.14 -2.19 -15.42
CA ASN A 154 12.38 -2.59 -14.79
C ASN A 154 12.42 -2.18 -13.31
N THR A 155 11.38 -2.55 -12.56
CA THR A 155 11.24 -2.17 -11.16
C THR A 155 12.03 -3.11 -10.28
N ASP A 156 12.82 -2.53 -9.38
CA ASP A 156 13.58 -3.30 -8.42
C ASP A 156 12.69 -3.60 -7.21
N PHE A 157 12.42 -4.88 -7.03
CA PHE A 157 11.64 -5.38 -5.91
C PHE A 157 12.51 -5.76 -4.71
N ALA A 158 13.84 -5.79 -4.86
CA ALA A 158 14.81 -6.01 -3.80
C ALA A 158 15.00 -4.79 -2.88
N GLN A 159 14.53 -3.59 -3.28
CA GLN A 159 14.51 -2.40 -2.39
C GLN A 159 13.47 -2.47 -1.26
N VAL A 160 12.62 -3.49 -1.28
CA VAL A 160 11.65 -3.71 -0.21
C VAL A 160 12.36 -4.24 1.02
N GLU A 161 12.07 -3.65 2.18
CA GLU A 161 12.59 -4.09 3.48
C GLU A 161 12.62 -5.62 3.59
N ALA A 162 13.83 -6.18 3.73
CA ALA A 162 14.05 -7.59 3.97
C ALA A 162 13.11 -8.09 5.07
N ASP A 163 12.36 -9.15 4.77
CA ASP A 163 11.51 -9.74 5.78
C ASP A 163 12.36 -10.42 6.85
N PRO A 164 11.97 -10.35 8.12
CA PRO A 164 12.67 -11.05 9.17
C PRO A 164 12.68 -12.55 8.83
N GLU A 165 13.85 -13.17 8.95
CA GLU A 165 14.01 -14.61 8.75
C GLU A 165 13.10 -15.35 9.75
N GLN A 166 12.14 -16.11 9.23
CA GLN A 166 11.20 -16.88 10.03
C GLN A 166 11.43 -18.37 9.79
N PHE A 167 11.65 -19.11 10.87
CA PHE A 167 11.65 -20.57 10.81
C PHE A 167 10.22 -21.08 10.62
N ASN A 168 9.91 -21.55 9.42
CA ASN A 168 8.62 -22.16 9.15
C ASN A 168 8.63 -23.62 9.61
N LEU A 169 8.06 -23.87 10.78
CA LEU A 169 7.91 -25.23 11.33
C LEU A 169 6.58 -25.88 10.89
N THR A 170 5.84 -25.24 9.99
CA THR A 170 4.53 -25.70 9.52
C THR A 170 4.57 -26.13 8.06
N ARG A 171 3.56 -26.91 7.63
CA ARG A 171 3.36 -27.35 6.25
C ARG A 171 2.72 -26.28 5.34
N PHE A 172 2.47 -25.08 5.86
CA PHE A 172 1.86 -23.98 5.13
C PHE A 172 2.92 -22.93 4.83
N SER A 173 2.88 -22.31 3.66
CA SER A 173 3.83 -21.26 3.28
C SER A 173 3.76 -20.07 4.25
N LEU A 174 4.90 -19.43 4.49
CA LEU A 174 4.96 -18.19 5.27
C LEU A 174 4.24 -17.07 4.51
N PHE A 175 3.29 -16.43 5.18
CA PHE A 175 2.59 -15.27 4.63
C PHE A 175 3.31 -14.00 5.08
N PHE A 176 4.15 -13.47 4.20
CA PHE A 176 4.72 -12.15 4.41
C PHE A 176 3.83 -11.07 3.78
N PRO A 177 3.73 -9.89 4.42
CA PRO A 177 3.01 -8.77 3.83
C PRO A 177 3.65 -8.37 2.50
N GLU A 178 2.83 -8.00 1.52
CA GLU A 178 3.31 -7.29 0.34
C GLU A 178 3.78 -5.90 0.77
N LYS A 179 4.92 -5.47 0.25
CA LYS A 179 5.54 -4.17 0.55
C LYS A 179 6.00 -3.44 -0.72
N ARG A 180 5.96 -4.11 -1.89
CA ARG A 180 6.34 -3.52 -3.17
C ARG A 180 5.25 -2.55 -3.61
N GLY A 181 5.62 -1.28 -3.82
CA GLY A 181 4.67 -0.18 -4.10
C GLY A 181 3.70 -0.48 -5.25
N PHE A 182 4.19 -1.10 -6.32
CA PHE A 182 3.39 -1.52 -7.47
C PHE A 182 2.23 -2.47 -7.09
N PHE A 183 2.38 -3.31 -6.06
CA PHE A 183 1.34 -4.26 -5.65
C PHE A 183 0.47 -3.75 -4.51
N LEU A 184 0.89 -2.74 -3.74
CA LEU A 184 0.19 -2.25 -2.55
C LEU A 184 -1.14 -1.53 -2.85
N GLU A 185 -1.14 -0.57 -3.78
CA GLU A 185 -2.32 0.30 -3.93
C GLU A 185 -3.47 -0.42 -4.65
N GLY A 186 -4.63 -0.55 -4.01
CA GLY A 186 -5.76 -1.26 -4.63
C GLY A 186 -5.60 -2.78 -4.67
N ALA A 187 -4.61 -3.35 -3.96
CA ALA A 187 -4.48 -4.79 -3.70
C ALA A 187 -5.80 -5.41 -3.21
N ASP A 188 -6.55 -4.64 -2.44
CA ASP A 188 -7.85 -4.98 -1.88
C ASP A 188 -8.88 -5.44 -2.91
N ILE A 189 -8.73 -5.04 -4.18
CA ILE A 189 -9.66 -5.44 -5.25
C ILE A 189 -9.52 -6.91 -5.64
N PHE A 190 -8.34 -7.49 -5.42
CA PHE A 190 -8.04 -8.89 -5.68
C PHE A 190 -8.35 -9.79 -4.47
N ARG A 191 -8.81 -9.20 -3.37
CA ARG A 191 -9.16 -9.90 -2.12
C ARG A 191 -10.66 -10.12 -2.06
N ILE A 192 -11.13 -11.18 -2.73
CA ILE A 192 -12.55 -11.48 -2.89
C ILE A 192 -13.05 -12.29 -1.69
N GLY A 193 -14.05 -11.77 -0.97
CA GLY A 193 -14.77 -12.52 0.08
C GLY A 193 -14.09 -12.59 1.44
N GLU A 194 -12.99 -11.85 1.67
CA GLU A 194 -12.20 -11.95 2.90
C GLU A 194 -12.36 -10.78 3.86
N ARG A 195 -12.26 -11.05 5.17
CA ARG A 195 -11.94 -10.03 6.18
C ARG A 195 -10.46 -10.11 6.49
N TYR A 196 -9.73 -9.00 6.36
CA TYR A 196 -8.32 -8.97 6.76
C TYR A 196 -8.21 -9.16 8.27
N ARG A 197 -7.59 -10.26 8.69
CA ARG A 197 -7.22 -10.53 10.08
C ARG A 197 -5.70 -10.55 10.16
N VAL A 198 -5.14 -9.64 10.94
CA VAL A 198 -3.68 -9.41 11.05
C VAL A 198 -2.90 -10.67 11.47
N MET A 199 -3.55 -11.66 12.10
CA MET A 199 -2.91 -12.85 12.66
C MET A 199 -3.47 -14.17 12.13
N GLU A 200 -4.32 -14.15 11.09
CA GLU A 200 -4.84 -15.38 10.49
C GLU A 200 -4.44 -15.43 9.01
N PRO A 201 -3.98 -16.60 8.50
CA PRO A 201 -3.80 -16.77 7.08
C PRO A 201 -5.15 -16.48 6.38
N PRO A 202 -5.13 -15.70 5.29
CA PRO A 202 -6.34 -15.40 4.54
C PRO A 202 -7.03 -16.72 4.13
N SER A 203 -8.30 -16.88 4.52
CA SER A 203 -9.03 -18.14 4.37
C SER A 203 -9.23 -18.53 2.90
N THR A 204 -9.12 -17.57 1.98
CA THR A 204 -9.26 -17.76 0.52
C THR A 204 -8.44 -16.69 -0.21
N LEU A 205 -7.12 -16.75 -0.09
CA LEU A 205 -6.24 -15.86 -0.85
C LEU A 205 -6.13 -16.33 -2.30
N LEU A 206 -7.07 -15.92 -3.14
CA LEU A 206 -7.08 -16.27 -4.57
C LEU A 206 -5.92 -15.63 -5.35
N PHE A 207 -5.34 -14.57 -4.81
CA PHE A 207 -4.27 -13.82 -5.43
C PHE A 207 -3.23 -13.42 -4.40
N PHE A 208 -2.02 -13.98 -4.52
CA PHE A 208 -0.87 -13.62 -3.71
C PHE A 208 0.17 -12.95 -4.61
N SER A 209 0.25 -11.62 -4.58
CA SER A 209 1.19 -10.89 -5.44
C SER A 209 2.64 -11.28 -5.19
N ARG A 210 2.97 -11.72 -3.98
CA ARG A 210 4.33 -12.01 -3.55
C ARG A 210 4.98 -13.20 -4.24
N THR A 211 4.22 -14.09 -4.86
CA THR A 211 4.78 -15.15 -5.71
C THR A 211 5.20 -14.65 -7.09
N ILE A 212 4.78 -13.45 -7.48
CA ILE A 212 5.13 -12.87 -8.79
C ILE A 212 6.56 -12.34 -8.73
N GLY A 213 7.40 -12.82 -9.64
CA GLY A 213 8.83 -12.51 -9.67
C GLY A 213 9.63 -13.42 -8.73
N LEU A 214 9.10 -14.58 -8.36
CA LEU A 214 9.81 -15.64 -7.65
C LEU A 214 9.65 -16.95 -8.42
N SER A 215 10.72 -17.73 -8.42
CA SER A 215 10.75 -19.13 -8.87
C SER A 215 10.17 -20.08 -7.80
N GLU A 216 9.97 -21.35 -8.15
CA GLU A 216 9.46 -22.37 -7.21
C GLU A 216 10.37 -22.57 -5.98
N ASP A 217 11.68 -22.41 -6.17
CA ASP A 217 12.71 -22.44 -5.13
C ASP A 217 12.90 -21.09 -4.41
N GLY A 218 12.10 -20.08 -4.76
CA GLY A 218 12.10 -18.78 -4.11
C GLY A 218 13.23 -17.84 -4.55
N LYS A 219 13.99 -18.18 -5.59
CA LYS A 219 14.93 -17.25 -6.24
C LYS A 219 14.16 -16.16 -6.98
N GLU A 220 14.70 -14.95 -6.94
CA GLU A 220 14.10 -13.79 -7.60
C GLU A 220 14.17 -13.89 -9.12
N ILE A 221 13.04 -13.58 -9.77
CA ILE A 221 12.90 -13.44 -11.22
C ILE A 221 12.60 -11.96 -11.50
N PRO A 222 13.56 -11.20 -12.07
CA PRO A 222 13.38 -9.79 -12.37
C PRO A 222 12.16 -9.53 -13.23
N ILE A 223 11.40 -8.50 -12.86
CA ILE A 223 10.20 -8.08 -13.59
C ILE A 223 10.59 -6.95 -14.55
N ILE A 224 10.56 -7.26 -15.84
CA ILE A 224 10.86 -6.33 -16.94
C ILE A 224 9.80 -5.23 -16.99
N GLY A 225 8.55 -5.57 -16.73
CA GLY A 225 7.50 -4.59 -16.60
C GLY A 225 6.16 -5.16 -16.18
N GLY A 226 5.25 -4.26 -15.86
CA GLY A 226 3.94 -4.62 -15.37
C GLY A 226 2.89 -3.56 -15.66
N LEU A 227 1.67 -4.01 -15.89
CA LEU A 227 0.48 -3.19 -16.02
C LEU A 227 -0.54 -3.68 -15.00
N ARG A 228 -1.07 -2.76 -14.21
CA ARG A 228 -2.18 -3.03 -13.31
C ARG A 228 -3.23 -1.95 -13.48
N ILE A 229 -4.49 -2.34 -13.60
CA ILE A 229 -5.63 -1.41 -13.63
C ILE A 229 -6.58 -1.80 -12.51
N THR A 230 -6.75 -0.92 -11.53
CA THR A 230 -7.65 -1.18 -10.39
C THR A 230 -8.60 -0.02 -10.13
N GLY A 231 -9.80 -0.35 -9.69
CA GLY A 231 -10.76 0.61 -9.16
C GLY A 231 -12.20 0.29 -9.52
N LYS A 232 -13.05 1.32 -9.56
CA LYS A 232 -14.48 1.17 -9.87
C LYS A 232 -14.82 1.68 -11.26
N ALA A 233 -15.48 0.83 -12.03
CA ALA A 233 -16.11 1.15 -13.31
C ALA A 233 -17.64 1.10 -13.14
N GLY A 234 -18.25 2.26 -12.88
CA GLY A 234 -19.68 2.34 -12.56
C GLY A 234 -19.99 1.64 -11.22
N ARG A 235 -20.77 0.55 -11.28
CA ARG A 235 -21.16 -0.26 -10.10
C ARG A 235 -20.23 -1.44 -9.82
N TYR A 236 -19.25 -1.68 -10.69
CA TYR A 236 -18.37 -2.85 -10.62
C TYR A 236 -16.99 -2.45 -10.11
N ASP A 237 -16.40 -3.31 -9.28
CA ASP A 237 -14.97 -3.29 -8.99
C ASP A 237 -14.24 -4.05 -10.12
N LEU A 238 -13.21 -3.42 -10.68
CA LEU A 238 -12.39 -3.95 -11.78
C LEU A 238 -10.94 -4.05 -11.32
N GLY A 239 -10.34 -5.23 -11.41
CA GLY A 239 -8.91 -5.47 -11.22
C GLY A 239 -8.36 -6.23 -12.42
N ILE A 240 -7.37 -5.65 -13.10
CA ILE A 240 -6.60 -6.26 -14.19
C ILE A 240 -5.14 -6.19 -13.79
N LEU A 241 -4.39 -7.27 -14.01
CA LEU A 241 -2.97 -7.35 -13.78
C LEU A 241 -2.31 -8.13 -14.92
N SER A 242 -1.21 -7.59 -15.44
CA SER A 242 -0.35 -8.23 -16.42
C SER A 242 1.09 -7.95 -16.02
N ILE A 243 1.92 -8.98 -15.98
CA ILE A 243 3.34 -8.89 -15.62
C ILE A 243 4.15 -9.56 -16.72
N LEU A 244 5.26 -8.93 -17.06
CA LEU A 244 6.29 -9.48 -17.91
C LEU A 244 7.55 -9.64 -17.07
N ALA A 245 7.92 -10.89 -16.80
CA ALA A 245 9.15 -11.23 -16.09
C ALA A 245 10.22 -11.72 -17.06
N ASN A 246 11.47 -11.64 -16.64
CA ASN A 246 12.58 -12.20 -17.41
C ASN A 246 12.58 -13.73 -17.31
N ARG A 247 13.14 -14.41 -18.31
CA ARG A 247 13.38 -15.85 -18.22
C ARG A 247 14.69 -16.06 -17.48
N ILE A 248 14.68 -16.86 -16.42
CA ILE A 248 15.91 -17.29 -15.75
C ILE A 248 16.11 -18.78 -16.02
N SER A 249 17.33 -19.11 -16.44
CA SER A 249 17.84 -20.48 -16.43
C SER A 249 18.95 -20.56 -15.39
N TYR A 250 18.84 -21.47 -14.44
CA TYR A 250 19.92 -21.81 -13.53
C TYR A 250 20.26 -23.29 -13.64
N ILE A 251 21.48 -23.64 -13.24
CA ILE A 251 21.93 -25.03 -13.18
C ILE A 251 21.68 -25.51 -11.75
N GLU A 252 20.92 -26.59 -11.62
CA GLU A 252 20.70 -27.30 -10.37
C GLU A 252 21.10 -28.76 -10.59
N ASP A 253 22.02 -29.28 -9.78
CA ASP A 253 22.56 -30.65 -9.89
C ASP A 253 22.97 -31.08 -11.32
N ASP A 254 23.74 -30.22 -12.01
CA ASP A 254 24.21 -30.41 -13.40
C ASP A 254 23.11 -30.49 -14.48
N GLU A 255 21.85 -30.23 -14.15
CA GLU A 255 20.75 -30.07 -15.11
C GLU A 255 20.37 -28.59 -15.29
N GLN A 256 20.18 -28.19 -16.55
CA GLN A 256 19.72 -26.84 -16.90
C GLN A 256 18.21 -26.74 -16.68
N VAL A 257 17.80 -26.08 -15.60
CA VAL A 257 16.39 -25.81 -15.31
C VAL A 257 16.00 -24.49 -15.95
N ASN A 258 15.04 -24.53 -16.87
CA ASN A 258 14.46 -23.35 -17.48
C ASN A 258 13.18 -22.98 -16.73
N ILE A 259 13.14 -21.77 -16.16
CA ILE A 259 11.91 -21.24 -15.54
C ILE A 259 11.30 -20.24 -16.51
N GLU A 260 10.14 -20.61 -17.05
CA GLU A 260 9.32 -19.75 -17.92
C GLU A 260 8.38 -18.84 -17.13
#